data_AF-A0A1S1H8M9-F1
#
_entry.id   AF-A0A1S1H8M9-F1
#
_cell.length_a   1.000
_cell.length_b   1.000
_cell.length_c   1.000
_cell.angle_alpha   90.00
_cell.angle_beta   90.00
_cell.angle_gamma   90.00
#
_symmetry.space_group_name_H-M   'P 1'
#
loop_
_entity.id
_entity.type
_entity.pdbx_description
1 polymer ?
#
loop_
_entity_poly.entity_id
_entity_poly.type
_entity_poly.pdbx_seq_one_letter_code
_entity_poly.pdbx_strand_id
1 'polypeptide(L)'
;MEKLYTPDQIFLVLGSDGEVTRIRRNDSIAEFRSRRDAGEAPLSTEHRVLHVEQQGDHATAILYRRMSADAPPAMYELRLRSESGIWMVAGETVTPWPGGIDGNFLPPRRKAA
;
A
#
# COMPACT_ATOMS: atom_id res chain seq x y z
N MET A 1 -10.45 -1.64 7.93
CA MET A 1 -9.57 -1.70 6.75
C MET A 1 -10.38 -1.82 5.47
N GLU A 2 -11.25 -2.82 5.33
CA GLU A 2 -11.99 -3.08 4.07
C GLU A 2 -12.86 -1.93 3.56
N LYS A 3 -13.43 -1.10 4.46
CA LYS A 3 -14.25 0.08 4.13
C LYS A 3 -13.47 1.25 3.51
N LEU A 4 -12.13 1.19 3.54
CA LEU A 4 -11.26 2.22 2.95
C LEU A 4 -11.04 2.00 1.45
N TYR A 5 -11.40 0.83 0.94
CA TYR A 5 -11.16 0.43 -0.44
C TYR A 5 -12.47 0.18 -1.16
N THR A 6 -12.54 0.55 -2.43
CA THR A 6 -13.67 0.15 -3.26
C THR A 6 -13.69 -1.38 -3.45
N PRO A 7 -14.85 -1.99 -3.73
CA PRO A 7 -14.93 -3.43 -3.98
C PRO A 7 -14.10 -3.88 -5.19
N ASP A 8 -13.98 -3.00 -6.18
CA ASP A 8 -13.26 -3.18 -7.46
C ASP A 8 -11.79 -2.76 -7.41
N GLN A 9 -11.22 -2.54 -6.22
CA GLN A 9 -9.87 -2.02 -6.06
C GLN A 9 -8.80 -2.86 -6.79
N ILE A 10 -7.86 -2.15 -7.43
CA ILE A 10 -6.71 -2.75 -8.11
C ILE A 10 -5.42 -2.42 -7.34
N PHE A 11 -4.72 -3.45 -6.87
CA PHE A 11 -3.42 -3.31 -6.24
C PHE A 11 -2.30 -3.83 -7.16
N LEU A 12 -1.34 -2.96 -7.48
CA LEU A 12 -0.17 -3.25 -8.28
C LEU A 12 1.11 -3.04 -7.46
N VAL A 13 2.09 -3.92 -7.66
CA VAL A 13 3.46 -3.76 -7.15
C VAL A 13 4.39 -3.80 -8.34
N LEU A 14 5.18 -2.75 -8.53
CA LEU A 14 6.27 -2.70 -9.48
C LEU A 14 7.54 -3.22 -8.78
N GLY A 15 8.14 -4.28 -9.31
CA GLY A 15 9.43 -4.78 -8.88
C GLY A 15 10.58 -3.88 -9.34
N SER A 16 11.75 -4.03 -8.72
CA SER A 16 12.96 -3.32 -9.16
C SER A 16 13.47 -3.79 -10.53
N ASP A 17 13.04 -4.96 -10.97
CA ASP A 17 13.25 -5.52 -12.32
C ASP A 17 12.35 -4.88 -13.39
N GLY A 18 11.41 -4.02 -12.99
CA GLY A 18 10.44 -3.39 -13.89
C GLY A 18 9.17 -4.22 -14.13
N GLU A 19 9.04 -5.39 -13.50
CA GLU A 19 7.86 -6.25 -13.64
C GLU A 19 6.71 -5.77 -12.75
N VAL A 20 5.48 -5.81 -13.28
CA VAL A 20 4.27 -5.40 -12.56
C VAL A 20 3.48 -6.61 -12.13
N THR A 21 3.38 -6.81 -10.81
CA THR A 21 2.52 -7.84 -10.22
C THR A 21 1.20 -7.25 -9.77
N ARG A 22 0.09 -7.84 -10.22
CA ARG A 22 -1.25 -7.52 -9.70
C ARG A 22 -1.59 -8.40 -8.51
N ILE A 23 -1.89 -7.78 -7.38
CA ILE A 23 -2.33 -8.43 -6.15
C ILE A 23 -3.85 -8.32 -6.07
N ARG A 24 -4.55 -9.42 -5.79
CA ARG A 24 -6.01 -9.35 -5.55
C ARG A 24 -6.27 -8.70 -4.20
N ARG A 25 -7.30 -7.86 -4.14
CA ARG A 25 -7.76 -7.19 -2.91
C ARG A 25 -7.91 -8.16 -1.74
N ASN A 26 -8.58 -9.29 -1.95
CA ASN A 26 -8.80 -10.29 -0.90
C ASN A 26 -7.49 -10.93 -0.41
N ASP A 27 -6.54 -11.18 -1.30
CA ASP A 27 -5.25 -11.77 -0.96
C ASP A 27 -4.41 -10.77 -0.14
N SER A 28 -4.42 -9.48 -0.52
CA SER A 28 -3.77 -8.41 0.25
C SER A 28 -4.36 -8.28 1.66
N ILE A 29 -5.69 -8.20 1.78
CA ILE A 29 -6.37 -8.12 3.08
C ILE A 29 -6.09 -9.36 3.93
N ALA A 30 -6.08 -10.55 3.32
CA ALA A 30 -5.78 -11.81 3.99
C ALA A 30 -4.35 -11.84 4.52
N GLU A 31 -3.37 -11.33 3.76
CA GLU A 31 -1.97 -11.22 4.21
C GLU A 31 -1.85 -10.34 5.46
N PHE A 32 -2.43 -9.13 5.45
CA PHE A 32 -2.40 -8.25 6.63
C PHE A 32 -3.15 -8.85 7.83
N ARG A 33 -4.28 -9.54 7.59
CA ARG A 33 -5.04 -10.24 8.63
C ARG A 33 -4.22 -11.38 9.23
N SER A 34 -3.57 -12.19 8.38
CA SER A 34 -2.69 -13.28 8.79
C SER A 34 -1.55 -12.79 9.69
N ARG A 35 -0.89 -11.68 9.34
CA ARG A 35 0.18 -11.09 10.17
C ARG A 35 -0.33 -10.68 11.55
N ARG A 36 -1.48 -10.00 11.60
CA ARG A 36 -2.12 -9.62 12.86
C ARG A 36 -2.46 -10.84 13.71
N ASP A 37 -3.09 -11.84 13.10
CA ASP A 37 -3.57 -13.04 13.82
C ASP A 37 -2.39 -13.92 14.31
N ALA A 38 -1.22 -13.82 13.65
CA ALA A 38 0.03 -14.41 14.10
C ALA A 38 0.73 -13.63 15.24
N GLY A 39 0.18 -12.50 15.68
CA GLY A 39 0.76 -11.66 16.73
C GLY A 39 2.00 -10.89 16.29
N GLU A 40 2.22 -10.70 14.98
CA GLU A 40 3.33 -9.87 14.49
C GLU A 40 3.17 -8.43 14.99
N ALA A 41 4.31 -7.77 15.23
CA ALA A 41 4.31 -6.36 15.62
C ALA A 41 3.54 -5.51 14.58
N PRO A 42 2.75 -4.52 15.01
CA PRO A 42 2.06 -3.62 14.08
C PRO A 42 3.03 -2.99 13.10
N LEU A 43 2.61 -2.88 11.83
CA LEU A 43 3.36 -2.12 10.84
C LEU A 43 3.40 -0.65 11.24
N SER A 44 4.51 0.01 10.92
CA SER A 44 4.69 1.44 11.09
C SER A 44 3.62 2.23 10.32
N THR A 45 3.17 3.32 10.94
CA THR A 45 2.29 4.32 10.34
C THR A 45 3.07 5.46 9.69
N GLU A 46 4.40 5.35 9.61
CA GLU A 46 5.28 6.33 8.98
C GLU A 46 4.88 6.53 7.51
N HIS A 47 4.39 7.73 7.22
CA HIS A 47 4.04 8.16 5.88
C HIS A 47 4.26 9.66 5.74
N ARG A 48 4.45 10.11 4.50
CA ARG A 48 4.43 11.52 4.14
C ARG A 48 3.72 11.68 2.80
N VAL A 49 2.67 12.50 2.79
CA VAL A 49 1.99 12.88 1.55
C VAL A 49 2.91 13.82 0.78
N LEU A 50 3.25 13.45 -0.45
CA LEU A 50 4.14 14.21 -1.32
C LEU A 50 3.34 15.08 -2.29
N HIS A 51 2.20 14.56 -2.75
CA HIS A 51 1.34 15.23 -3.70
C HIS A 51 -0.09 14.71 -3.56
N VAL A 52 -1.06 15.60 -3.81
CA VAL A 52 -2.47 15.25 -4.01
C VAL A 52 -2.99 16.09 -5.15
N GLU A 53 -3.61 15.45 -6.12
CA GLU A 53 -4.36 16.09 -7.19
C GLU A 53 -5.77 15.55 -7.21
N GLN A 54 -6.77 16.44 -7.21
CA GLN A 54 -8.17 16.08 -7.32
C GLN A 54 -8.72 16.55 -8.67
N GLN A 55 -9.48 15.69 -9.33
CA GLN A 55 -10.17 15.95 -10.59
C GLN A 55 -11.60 15.41 -10.48
N GLY A 56 -12.54 16.31 -10.15
CA GLY A 56 -13.94 15.93 -9.91
C GLY A 56 -14.10 14.99 -8.70
N ASP A 57 -14.69 13.82 -8.95
CA ASP A 57 -14.90 12.72 -8.00
C ASP A 57 -13.73 11.72 -7.95
N HIS A 58 -12.62 12.03 -8.63
CA HIS A 58 -11.39 11.24 -8.59
C HIS A 58 -10.26 12.06 -7.99
N ALA A 59 -9.28 11.38 -7.38
CA ALA A 59 -8.05 12.00 -6.92
C ALA A 59 -6.88 11.03 -6.99
N THR A 60 -5.68 11.56 -7.14
CA THR A 60 -4.43 10.80 -7.06
C THR A 60 -3.60 11.36 -5.91
N ALA A 61 -3.15 10.51 -5.00
CA ALA A 61 -2.23 10.87 -3.94
C ALA A 61 -0.92 10.10 -4.10
N ILE A 62 0.21 10.82 -4.05
CA ILE A 62 1.55 10.22 -4.02
C ILE A 62 2.06 10.32 -2.59
N LEU A 63 2.50 9.19 -2.03
CA LEU A 63 3.02 9.15 -0.67
C LEU A 63 4.30 8.34 -0.55
N TYR A 64 5.20 8.84 0.30
CA TYR A 64 6.24 8.04 0.91
C TYR A 64 5.62 7.19 2.00
N ARG A 65 6.00 5.92 2.11
CA ARG A 65 5.62 5.05 3.21
C ARG A 65 6.76 4.13 3.61
N ARG A 66 6.91 3.87 4.91
CA ARG A 66 7.84 2.87 5.45
C ARG A 66 7.12 1.99 6.46
N MET A 67 7.09 0.69 6.21
CA MET A 67 6.27 -0.25 7.02
C MET A 67 6.94 -0.71 8.31
N SER A 68 8.26 -0.55 8.44
CA SER A 68 9.01 -0.79 9.68
C SER A 68 10.43 -0.25 9.54
N ALA A 69 11.17 -0.20 10.65
CA ALA A 69 12.61 0.09 10.61
C ALA A 69 13.40 -0.94 9.78
N ASP A 70 12.89 -2.17 9.68
CA ASP A 70 13.54 -3.29 8.98
C ASP A 70 13.11 -3.46 7.52
N ALA A 71 12.25 -2.57 7.01
CA ALA A 71 11.80 -2.58 5.62
C ALA A 71 12.28 -1.31 4.90
N PRO A 72 12.66 -1.39 3.60
CA PRO A 72 12.93 -0.21 2.81
C PRO A 72 11.65 0.63 2.66
N PRO A 73 11.77 1.95 2.50
CA PRO A 73 10.63 2.78 2.13
C PRO A 73 10.16 2.43 0.72
N ALA A 74 8.89 2.69 0.46
CA ALA A 74 8.28 2.56 -0.84
C ALA A 74 7.50 3.84 -1.19
N MET A 75 7.38 4.10 -2.49
CA MET A 75 6.48 5.13 -3.00
C MET A 75 5.16 4.47 -3.38
N TYR A 76 4.08 5.08 -2.90
CA TYR A 76 2.72 4.67 -3.16
C TYR A 76 2.05 5.74 -4.02
N GLU A 77 1.36 5.31 -5.06
CA GLU A 77 0.33 6.08 -5.75
C GLU A 77 -1.03 5.50 -5.35
N LEU A 78 -1.88 6.30 -4.72
CA LEU A 78 -3.26 5.97 -4.44
C LEU A 78 -4.16 6.66 -5.45
N ARG A 79 -4.96 5.88 -6.15
CA ARG A 79 -6.08 6.35 -6.97
C ARG A 79 -7.33 6.28 -6.12
N LEU A 80 -7.96 7.41 -5.91
CA LEU A 80 -9.11 7.61 -5.04
C LEU A 80 -10.34 7.88 -5.89
N ARG A 81 -11.49 7.36 -5.46
CA ARG A 81 -12.80 7.64 -6.03
C ARG A 81 -13.76 8.03 -4.91
N SER A 82 -14.54 9.08 -5.14
CA SER A 82 -15.60 9.54 -4.25
C SER A 82 -16.94 9.00 -4.70
N GLU A 83 -17.61 8.25 -3.84
CA GLU A 83 -18.99 7.81 -4.05
C GLU A 83 -19.88 8.39 -2.95
N SER A 84 -20.90 9.16 -3.32
CA SER A 84 -21.81 9.83 -2.37
C SER A 84 -21.08 10.67 -1.29
N GLY A 85 -19.97 11.32 -1.67
CA GLY A 85 -19.16 12.15 -0.78
C GLY A 85 -18.17 11.38 0.11
N ILE A 86 -18.06 10.05 -0.07
CA ILE A 86 -17.11 9.20 0.66
C ILE A 86 -15.97 8.83 -0.27
N TRP A 87 -14.75 9.27 0.09
CA TRP A 87 -13.53 8.91 -0.61
C TRP A 87 -13.04 7.51 -0.22
N MET A 88 -12.76 6.69 -1.22
CA MET A 88 -12.21 5.35 -1.07
C MET A 88 -11.03 5.16 -2.02
N VAL A 89 -10.13 4.26 -1.65
CA VAL A 89 -9.02 3.83 -2.51
C VAL A 89 -9.56 2.85 -3.57
N ALA A 90 -9.58 3.31 -4.82
CA ALA A 90 -9.95 2.51 -5.99
C ALA A 90 -8.75 1.82 -6.64
N GLY A 91 -7.53 2.28 -6.37
CA GLY A 91 -6.34 1.58 -6.81
C GLY A 91 -5.09 2.00 -6.08
N GLU A 92 -4.10 1.12 -6.05
CA GLU A 92 -2.80 1.33 -5.44
C GLU A 92 -1.71 0.85 -6.39
N THR A 93 -0.67 1.66 -6.57
CA THR A 93 0.57 1.22 -7.21
C THR A 93 1.69 1.46 -6.21
N VAL A 94 2.39 0.39 -5.84
CA VAL A 94 3.55 0.45 -4.95
C VAL A 94 4.80 0.25 -5.79
N THR A 95 5.75 1.16 -5.62
CA THR A 95 7.01 1.17 -6.34
C THR A 95 8.16 1.31 -5.34
N PRO A 96 9.38 0.83 -5.66
CA PRO A 96 10.55 1.10 -4.85
C PRO A 96 10.73 2.61 -4.69
N TRP A 97 11.17 3.04 -3.51
CA TRP A 97 11.50 4.45 -3.31
C TRP A 97 12.64 4.86 -4.26
N PRO A 98 12.56 6.01 -4.96
CA PRO A 98 13.64 6.46 -5.83
C PRO A 98 14.97 6.59 -5.07
N GLY A 99 16.01 5.92 -5.57
CA GLY A 99 17.33 5.84 -4.92
C GLY A 99 17.38 4.94 -3.68
N GLY A 100 16.33 4.13 -3.44
CA GLY A 100 16.26 3.14 -2.36
C GLY A 100 16.99 1.83 -2.69
N ILE A 101 17.10 0.96 -1.67
CA ILE A 101 17.63 -0.41 -1.78
C ILE A 101 16.49 -1.33 -2.23
N ASP A 102 16.78 -2.23 -3.17
CA ASP A 102 15.88 -3.31 -3.57
C ASP A 102 15.40 -4.12 -2.38
N GLY A 103 14.08 -4.35 -2.27
CA GLY A 103 13.51 -5.15 -1.20
C GLY A 103 11.98 -5.13 -1.16
N ASN A 104 11.41 -6.01 -0.35
CA ASN A 104 9.97 -6.08 -0.14
C ASN A 104 9.53 -4.91 0.77
N PHE A 105 8.45 -4.21 0.38
CA PHE A 105 7.90 -3.10 1.17
C PHE A 105 7.34 -3.58 2.52
N LEU A 106 6.99 -4.87 2.65
CA LEU A 106 6.64 -5.49 3.92
C LEU A 106 7.89 -6.01 4.63
N PRO A 107 7.98 -5.88 5.96
CA PRO A 107 9.06 -6.52 6.71
C PRO A 107 9.02 -8.04 6.55
N PRO A 108 10.18 -8.71 6.66
CA PRO A 108 10.27 -10.15 6.78
C PRO A 108 9.35 -10.67 7.90
N ARG A 109 8.72 -11.82 7.67
CA ARG A 109 7.91 -12.50 8.69
C ARG A 109 8.83 -12.86 9.88
N ARG A 110 8.52 -12.38 11.08
CA ARG A 110 9.15 -12.86 12.32
C ARG A 110 8.30 -13.98 12.89
N LYS A 111 8.89 -15.15 13.16
CA LYS A 111 8.20 -16.18 13.93
C LYS A 111 7.90 -15.61 15.32
N ALA A 112 6.68 -15.81 15.81
CA ALA A 112 6.37 -15.55 17.21
C ALA A 112 7.38 -16.32 18.09
N ALA A 113 7.92 -15.62 19.10
CA ALA A 113 8.80 -16.21 20.11
C ALA A 113 8.00 -17.12 21.04
#